data_AF-A0A5J4TK39-F1
#
_entry.id   AF-A0A5J4TK39-F1
#
_cell.length_a   1.000
_cell.length_b   1.000
_cell.length_c   1.000
_cell.angle_alpha   90.00
_cell.angle_beta   90.00
_cell.angle_gamma   90.00
#
_symmetry.space_group_name_H-M   'P 1'
#
loop_
_entity.id
_entity.type
_entity.pdbx_description
1 polymer ?
#
loop_
_entity_poly.entity_id
_entity_poly.type
_entity_poly.pdbx_seq_one_letter_code
_entity_poly.pdbx_strand_id
1 'polypeptide(L)'
;ETDFVEKIIAHLNTVQLKNLKYWHFQILYNVCEYITDEQKGKLFDKGVIQTMVKMLDCKDEEVRMKASQIISDIVIAAGEQVKEGVKHPYLKELGDIGAVSKLIELLKDKECENKNKVKLIMCCGIVKVGDTNLNSNIAKINDY
;
A
#
# COMPACT_ATOMS: atom_id res chain seq x y z
N GLU A 1 -15.07 -10.23 18.10
CA GLU A 1 -14.28 -9.80 16.93
C GLU A 1 -14.98 -10.30 15.68
N THR A 2 -15.09 -9.49 14.63
CA THR A 2 -15.74 -9.88 13.36
C THR A 2 -14.68 -10.34 12.36
N ASP A 3 -14.93 -11.45 11.67
CA ASP A 3 -14.01 -12.09 10.70
C ASP A 3 -14.12 -11.50 9.28
N PHE A 4 -14.60 -10.26 9.17
CA PHE A 4 -14.97 -9.68 7.89
C PHE A 4 -13.75 -9.37 7.01
N VAL A 5 -12.64 -8.93 7.61
CA VAL A 5 -11.39 -8.63 6.89
C VAL A 5 -10.85 -9.91 6.28
N GLU A 6 -10.83 -10.99 7.06
CA GLU A 6 -10.39 -12.32 6.67
C GLU A 6 -11.25 -12.87 5.53
N LYS A 7 -12.58 -12.68 5.58
CA LYS A 7 -13.49 -13.06 4.50
C LYS A 7 -13.22 -12.28 3.20
N ILE A 8 -12.98 -10.96 3.29
CA ILE A 8 -12.61 -10.15 2.13
C ILE A 8 -11.27 -10.63 1.55
N ILE A 9 -10.26 -10.84 2.39
CA ILE A 9 -8.94 -11.34 1.97
C ILE A 9 -9.07 -12.72 1.29
N ALA A 10 -9.82 -13.64 1.90
CA ALA A 10 -10.05 -14.97 1.33
C ALA A 10 -10.72 -14.87 -0.04
N HIS A 11 -11.76 -14.03 -0.17
CA HIS A 11 -12.42 -13.78 -1.43
C HIS A 11 -11.46 -13.24 -2.50
N LEU A 12 -10.70 -12.18 -2.19
CA LEU A 12 -9.77 -11.55 -3.14
C LEU A 12 -8.66 -12.50 -3.59
N ASN A 13 -8.21 -13.42 -2.72
CA ASN A 13 -7.23 -14.43 -3.09
C ASN A 13 -7.80 -15.53 -4.02
N THR A 14 -9.13 -15.66 -4.14
CA THR A 14 -9.77 -16.64 -5.05
C THR A 14 -10.18 -16.04 -6.39
N VAL A 15 -10.43 -14.74 -6.45
CA VAL A 15 -10.85 -14.05 -7.68
C VAL A 15 -9.65 -13.93 -8.62
N GLN A 16 -9.82 -14.37 -9.87
CA GLN A 16 -8.80 -14.16 -10.90
C GLN A 16 -8.65 -12.66 -11.17
N LEU A 17 -7.41 -12.14 -11.24
CA LEU A 17 -7.13 -10.71 -11.43
C LEU A 17 -7.85 -10.09 -12.64
N LYS A 18 -8.12 -10.87 -13.70
CA LYS A 18 -8.84 -10.39 -14.90
C LYS A 18 -10.33 -10.09 -14.65
N ASN A 19 -10.91 -10.69 -13.61
CA ASN A 19 -12.30 -10.50 -13.20
C ASN A 19 -12.41 -9.59 -11.98
N LEU A 20 -11.26 -9.18 -11.42
CA LEU A 20 -11.21 -8.34 -10.25
C LEU A 20 -11.66 -6.93 -10.59
N LYS A 21 -12.38 -6.35 -9.65
CA LYS A 21 -12.98 -5.01 -9.71
C LYS A 21 -12.93 -4.39 -8.33
N TYR A 22 -12.80 -3.07 -8.25
CA TYR A 22 -12.54 -2.40 -6.97
C TYR A 22 -13.66 -2.65 -5.94
N TRP A 23 -14.91 -2.82 -6.40
CA TRP A 23 -16.04 -3.11 -5.52
C TRP A 23 -15.92 -4.42 -4.73
N HIS A 24 -15.08 -5.37 -5.17
CA HIS A 24 -14.80 -6.58 -4.39
C HIS A 24 -14.08 -6.29 -3.06
N PHE A 25 -13.44 -5.11 -2.94
CA PHE A 25 -12.78 -4.66 -1.71
C PHE A 25 -13.14 -3.23 -1.33
N GLN A 26 -14.21 -2.66 -1.89
CA GLN A 26 -14.65 -1.30 -1.59
C GLN A 26 -14.95 -1.11 -0.10
N ILE A 27 -15.50 -2.14 0.57
CA ILE A 27 -15.72 -2.09 2.02
C ILE A 27 -14.39 -1.94 2.76
N LEU A 28 -13.36 -2.69 2.37
CA LEU A 28 -12.03 -2.60 2.98
C LEU A 28 -11.39 -1.23 2.71
N TYR A 29 -11.54 -0.70 1.49
CA TYR A 29 -11.11 0.65 1.12
C TYR A 29 -11.78 1.70 2.01
N ASN A 30 -13.12 1.68 2.11
CA ASN A 30 -13.87 2.63 2.93
C ASN A 30 -13.50 2.51 4.41
N VAL A 31 -13.38 1.29 4.94
CA VAL A 31 -12.96 1.07 6.33
C VAL A 31 -11.58 1.69 6.57
N CYS A 32 -10.61 1.44 5.69
CA CYS A 32 -9.26 1.97 5.83
C CYS A 32 -9.22 3.51 5.86
N GLU A 33 -10.16 4.18 5.19
CA GLU A 33 -10.26 5.65 5.15
C GLU A 33 -10.72 6.26 6.49
N TYR A 34 -11.51 5.54 7.29
CA TYR A 34 -12.17 6.09 8.49
C TYR A 34 -11.72 5.49 9.82
N ILE A 35 -10.90 4.43 9.82
CA ILE A 35 -10.39 3.83 11.05
C ILE A 35 -9.16 4.56 11.60
N THR A 36 -8.89 4.38 12.90
CA THR A 36 -7.70 4.95 13.56
C THR A 36 -6.41 4.29 13.10
N ASP A 37 -5.27 4.93 13.37
CA ASP A 37 -3.97 4.37 13.00
C ASP A 37 -3.65 3.06 13.75
N GLU A 38 -4.09 2.92 15.00
CA GLU A 38 -4.01 1.64 15.72
C GLU A 38 -4.81 0.54 15.00
N GLN A 39 -6.00 0.87 14.50
CA GLN A 39 -6.83 -0.06 13.74
C GLN A 39 -6.24 -0.39 12.37
N LYS A 40 -5.54 0.55 11.71
CA LYS A 40 -4.77 0.28 10.48
C LYS A 40 -3.62 -0.69 10.75
N GLY A 41 -2.98 -0.59 11.93
CA GLY A 41 -2.01 -1.59 12.38
C GLY A 41 -2.63 -3.00 12.47
N LYS A 42 -3.86 -3.12 12.97
CA LYS A 42 -4.58 -4.41 12.99
C LYS A 42 -4.89 -4.94 11.58
N LEU A 43 -5.07 -4.08 10.59
CA LEU A 43 -5.21 -4.51 9.19
C LEU A 43 -3.90 -5.06 8.63
N PHE A 44 -2.76 -4.48 9.02
CA PHE A 44 -1.44 -5.01 8.69
C PHE A 44 -1.29 -6.45 9.22
N ASP A 45 -1.55 -6.66 10.51
CA ASP A 45 -1.43 -7.99 11.16
C ASP A 45 -2.34 -9.05 10.51
N LYS A 46 -3.46 -8.64 9.91
CA LYS A 46 -4.39 -9.53 9.19
C LYS A 46 -3.95 -9.85 7.75
N GLY A 47 -2.84 -9.33 7.27
CA GLY A 47 -2.31 -9.62 5.93
C GLY A 47 -2.94 -8.79 4.81
N VAL A 48 -3.51 -7.62 5.15
CA VAL A 48 -4.14 -6.74 4.15
C VAL A 48 -3.13 -6.24 3.13
N ILE A 49 -1.93 -5.83 3.56
CA ILE A 49 -0.91 -5.30 2.65
C ILE A 49 -0.51 -6.35 1.60
N GLN A 50 -0.24 -7.59 2.00
CA GLN A 50 0.13 -8.68 1.11
C GLN A 50 -0.96 -8.91 0.05
N THR A 51 -2.22 -8.84 0.47
CA THR A 51 -3.35 -8.99 -0.44
C THR A 51 -3.40 -7.82 -1.42
N MET A 52 -3.29 -6.57 -0.92
CA MET A 52 -3.32 -5.37 -1.77
C MET A 52 -2.13 -5.30 -2.74
N VAL A 53 -0.95 -5.76 -2.34
CA VAL A 53 0.24 -5.83 -3.20
C VAL A 53 -0.02 -6.72 -4.43
N LYS A 54 -0.75 -7.83 -4.28
CA LYS A 54 -1.19 -8.66 -5.41
C LYS A 54 -2.17 -7.92 -6.33
N MET A 55 -3.04 -7.07 -5.76
CA MET A 55 -4.02 -6.31 -6.55
C MET A 55 -3.34 -5.26 -7.45
N LEU A 56 -2.11 -4.84 -7.12
CA LEU A 56 -1.32 -3.93 -7.97
C LEU A 56 -0.96 -4.56 -9.32
N ASP A 57 -1.03 -5.89 -9.45
CA ASP A 57 -0.82 -6.60 -10.73
C ASP A 57 -2.10 -6.67 -11.59
N CYS A 58 -3.20 -6.06 -11.15
CA CYS A 58 -4.44 -6.01 -11.92
C CYS A 58 -4.30 -5.03 -13.10
N LYS A 59 -4.86 -5.41 -14.26
CA LYS A 59 -4.93 -4.53 -15.44
C LYS A 59 -5.89 -3.36 -15.24
N ASP A 60 -6.87 -3.52 -14.35
CA ASP A 60 -7.84 -2.49 -14.01
C ASP A 60 -7.16 -1.40 -13.17
N GLU A 61 -7.12 -0.18 -13.71
CA GLU A 61 -6.46 0.96 -13.08
C GLU A 61 -7.09 1.30 -11.73
N GLU A 62 -8.42 1.32 -11.64
CA GLU A 62 -9.14 1.66 -10.42
C GLU A 62 -8.81 0.67 -9.29
N VAL A 63 -8.67 -0.61 -9.64
CA VAL A 63 -8.19 -1.65 -8.70
C VAL A 63 -6.79 -1.31 -8.20
N ARG A 64 -5.83 -1.01 -9.09
CA ARG A 64 -4.45 -0.68 -8.70
C ARG A 64 -4.43 0.55 -7.79
N MET A 65 -5.17 1.60 -8.15
CA MET A 65 -5.19 2.86 -7.41
C MET A 65 -5.82 2.72 -6.03
N LYS A 66 -6.93 1.99 -5.90
CA LYS A 66 -7.58 1.77 -4.60
C LYS A 66 -6.74 0.87 -3.69
N ALA A 67 -6.10 -0.15 -4.24
CA ALA A 67 -5.18 -1.00 -3.50
C ALA A 67 -3.94 -0.21 -3.03
N SER A 68 -3.38 0.64 -3.88
CA SER A 68 -2.20 1.45 -3.52
C SER A 68 -2.53 2.50 -2.44
N GLN A 69 -3.75 3.03 -2.44
CA GLN A 69 -4.25 3.92 -1.38
C GLN A 69 -4.32 3.21 -0.02
N ILE A 70 -4.91 2.01 0.03
CA ILE A 70 -4.96 1.20 1.27
C ILE A 70 -3.55 0.91 1.80
N ILE A 71 -2.63 0.49 0.92
CA ILE A 71 -1.22 0.25 1.31
C ILE A 71 -0.62 1.53 1.90
N SER A 72 -0.79 2.66 1.21
CA SER A 72 -0.21 3.93 1.66
C SER A 72 -0.79 4.37 3.00
N ASP A 73 -2.10 4.22 3.23
CA ASP A 73 -2.73 4.58 4.50
C ASP A 73 -2.20 3.78 5.68
N ILE A 74 -2.07 2.47 5.52
CA ILE A 74 -1.54 1.60 6.57
C ILE A 74 -0.07 1.91 6.86
N VAL A 75 0.74 2.12 5.81
CA VAL A 75 2.17 2.41 5.96
C VAL A 75 2.40 3.79 6.57
N ILE A 76 1.72 4.83 6.08
CA ILE A 76 1.87 6.19 6.62
C ILE A 76 1.50 6.22 8.11
N ALA A 77 0.36 5.62 8.47
CA ALA A 77 -0.11 5.56 9.85
C ALA A 77 0.89 4.92 10.81
N ALA A 78 1.55 3.84 10.39
CA ALA A 78 2.59 3.21 11.18
C ALA A 78 3.86 4.07 11.27
N GLY A 79 4.18 4.82 10.22
CA GLY A 79 5.36 5.68 10.15
C GLY A 79 5.25 6.97 10.94
N GLU A 80 4.06 7.57 11.03
CA GLU A 80 3.82 8.80 11.82
C GLU A 80 4.04 8.58 13.32
N GLN A 81 3.97 7.34 13.79
CA GLN A 81 4.23 6.97 15.17
C GLN A 81 5.73 6.71 15.46
N VAL A 82 6.59 6.75 14.43
CA VAL A 82 8.01 6.43 14.54
C VAL A 82 8.81 7.67 14.90
N LYS A 83 9.69 7.56 15.89
CA LYS A 83 10.63 8.62 16.24
C LYS A 83 11.68 8.80 15.15
N GLU A 84 12.19 10.02 15.00
CA GLU A 84 13.31 10.32 14.10
C GLU A 84 14.50 9.37 14.35
N GLY A 85 15.11 8.90 13.26
CA GLY A 85 16.24 7.96 13.30
C GLY A 85 15.86 6.49 13.57
N VAL A 86 14.59 6.19 13.85
CA VAL A 86 14.10 4.81 13.98
C VAL A 86 13.58 4.32 12.63
N LYS A 87 13.90 3.07 12.27
CA LYS A 87 13.41 2.46 11.03
C LYS A 87 11.91 2.25 11.10
N HIS A 88 11.25 2.37 9.95
CA HIS A 88 9.82 2.07 9.82
C HIS A 88 9.52 0.63 10.28
N PRO A 89 8.49 0.40 11.12
CA PRO A 89 8.20 -0.91 11.72
C PRO A 89 7.92 -1.98 10.66
N TYR A 90 7.32 -1.60 9.53
CA TYR A 90 7.00 -2.52 8.45
C TYR A 90 8.08 -2.64 7.37
N LEU A 91 9.24 -1.98 7.53
CA LEU A 91 10.27 -1.90 6.49
C LEU A 91 10.67 -3.28 5.95
N LYS A 92 10.99 -4.23 6.84
CA LYS A 92 11.43 -5.57 6.45
C LYS A 92 10.36 -6.30 5.65
N GLU A 93 9.12 -6.31 6.15
CA GLU A 93 8.03 -7.02 5.50
C GLU A 93 7.64 -6.41 4.15
N LEU A 94 7.59 -5.07 4.06
CA LEU A 94 7.37 -4.37 2.79
C LEU A 94 8.47 -4.67 1.76
N GLY A 95 9.71 -4.83 2.21
CA GLY A 95 10.83 -5.29 1.39
C GLY A 95 10.68 -6.73 0.93
N ASP A 96 10.37 -7.64 1.86
CA ASP A 96 10.23 -9.08 1.61
C ASP A 96 9.13 -9.38 0.56
N ILE A 97 8.04 -8.59 0.54
CA ILE A 97 6.93 -8.75 -0.41
C ILE A 97 7.06 -7.86 -1.66
N GLY A 98 8.14 -7.09 -1.80
CA GLY A 98 8.38 -6.21 -2.94
C GLY A 98 7.37 -5.06 -3.08
N ALA A 99 6.71 -4.65 -1.99
CA ALA A 99 5.68 -3.61 -2.01
C ALA A 99 6.24 -2.28 -2.55
N VAL A 100 7.41 -1.87 -2.04
CA VAL A 100 8.04 -0.59 -2.40
C VAL A 100 8.34 -0.50 -3.89
N SER A 101 8.86 -1.57 -4.50
CA SER A 101 9.16 -1.61 -5.93
C SER A 101 7.90 -1.43 -6.78
N LYS A 102 6.81 -2.13 -6.44
CA LYS A 102 5.52 -2.01 -7.14
C LYS A 102 4.90 -0.62 -7.01
N LEU A 103 4.98 -0.01 -5.83
CA LEU A 103 4.50 1.37 -5.64
C LEU A 103 5.33 2.38 -6.46
N ILE A 104 6.66 2.17 -6.58
CA ILE A 104 7.51 2.99 -7.44
C ILE A 104 7.17 2.80 -8.94
N GLU A 105 6.83 1.59 -9.36
CA GLU A 105 6.36 1.34 -10.73
C GLU A 105 5.04 2.07 -11.02
N LEU A 106 4.11 2.08 -10.07
CA LEU A 106 2.85 2.83 -10.18
C LEU A 106 3.04 4.34 -10.26
N LEU A 107 4.07 4.91 -9.62
CA LEU A 107 4.40 6.33 -9.75
C LEU A 107 4.76 6.72 -11.20
N LYS A 108 5.28 5.77 -11.98
CA LYS A 108 5.65 5.96 -13.39
C LYS A 108 4.45 5.78 -14.33
N ASP A 109 3.32 5.28 -13.82
CA ASP A 109 2.11 5.13 -14.60
C ASP A 109 1.56 6.53 -14.96
N LYS A 110 1.31 6.74 -16.26
CA LYS A 110 0.81 8.02 -16.77
C LYS A 110 -0.62 8.29 -16.33
N GLU A 111 -1.39 7.24 -16.07
CA GLU A 111 -2.79 7.30 -15.66
C GLU A 111 -2.92 7.63 -14.16
N CYS A 112 -1.85 7.44 -13.37
CA CYS A 112 -1.84 7.73 -11.95
C CYS A 112 -2.08 9.23 -11.66
N GLU A 113 -3.24 9.53 -11.06
CA GLU A 113 -3.64 10.89 -10.68
C GLU A 113 -2.61 11.55 -9.73
N ASN A 114 -2.37 12.85 -9.90
CA ASN A 114 -1.37 13.60 -9.12
C ASN A 114 -1.57 13.51 -7.59
N LYS A 115 -2.81 13.53 -7.10
CA LYS A 115 -3.10 13.35 -5.66
C LYS A 115 -2.62 12.00 -5.13
N ASN A 116 -2.72 10.94 -5.95
CA ASN A 116 -2.29 9.60 -5.59
C ASN A 116 -0.78 9.49 -5.64
N LYS A 117 -0.12 10.18 -6.59
CA LYS A 117 1.34 10.30 -6.65
C LYS A 117 1.92 10.90 -5.37
N VAL A 118 1.34 11.98 -4.85
CA VAL A 118 1.83 12.61 -3.60
C VAL A 118 1.78 11.63 -2.43
N LYS A 119 0.67 10.90 -2.25
CA LYS A 119 0.51 9.92 -1.17
C LYS A 119 1.49 8.75 -1.31
N LEU A 120 1.69 8.27 -2.52
CA LEU A 120 2.67 7.22 -2.84
C LEU A 120 4.11 7.67 -2.59
N ILE A 121 4.45 8.92 -2.93
CA ILE A 121 5.74 9.53 -2.64
C ILE A 121 5.97 9.61 -1.13
N MET A 122 4.97 10.06 -0.35
CA MET A 122 5.05 10.10 1.12
C MET A 122 5.25 8.70 1.71
N CYS A 123 4.44 7.72 1.30
CA CYS A 123 4.59 6.32 1.70
C CYS A 123 6.01 5.80 1.40
N CYS A 124 6.51 6.07 0.20
CA CYS A 124 7.86 5.67 -0.18
C CYS A 124 8.94 6.42 0.62
N GLY A 125 8.74 7.70 0.94
CA GLY A 125 9.68 8.52 1.72
C GLY A 125 9.80 8.06 3.16
N ILE A 126 8.67 7.81 3.82
CA ILE A 126 8.61 7.32 5.20
C ILE A 126 9.33 5.98 5.35
N VAL A 127 9.16 5.08 4.39
CA VAL A 127 9.86 3.79 4.38
C VAL A 127 11.39 3.97 4.22
N LYS A 128 11.84 5.04 3.55
CA LYS A 128 13.25 5.27 3.19
C LYS A 128 14.10 5.98 4.23
N VAL A 129 13.51 6.64 5.23
CA VAL A 129 14.28 7.18 6.38
C VAL A 129 15.04 6.05 7.12
N GLY A 130 14.71 4.77 6.86
CA GLY A 130 15.42 3.61 7.39
C GLY A 130 16.26 2.76 6.42
N ASP A 131 16.38 3.10 5.13
CA ASP A 131 16.99 2.22 4.10
C ASP A 131 17.96 2.96 3.15
N THR A 132 19.26 2.64 3.23
CA THR A 132 20.33 3.26 2.43
C THR A 132 20.40 2.75 0.98
N ASN A 133 19.75 1.62 0.64
CA ASN A 133 19.86 0.99 -0.69
C ASN A 133 18.81 1.45 -1.71
N LEU A 134 17.76 2.16 -1.30
CA LEU A 134 16.65 2.59 -2.17
C LEU A 134 16.84 3.99 -2.80
N ASN A 135 17.88 4.73 -2.40
CA ASN A 135 18.16 6.10 -2.87
C ASN A 135 18.51 6.19 -4.36
N SER A 136 19.03 5.13 -4.97
CA SER A 136 19.32 5.09 -6.42
C SER A 136 18.07 5.16 -7.31
N ASN A 137 16.90 4.80 -6.76
CA ASN A 137 15.63 4.76 -7.50
C ASN A 137 14.79 6.05 -7.36
N ILE A 138 14.97 6.88 -6.31
CA ILE A 138 14.30 8.21 -6.20
C ILE A 138 15.05 9.30 -6.93
N ALA A 139 16.38 9.24 -7.01
CA ALA A 139 17.13 10.24 -7.77
C ALA A 139 16.61 10.38 -9.21
N LYS A 140 15.90 9.35 -9.73
CA LYS A 140 15.21 9.34 -11.03
C LYS A 140 13.74 9.80 -11.01
N ILE A 141 13.13 9.96 -9.84
CA ILE A 141 11.74 10.42 -9.65
C ILE A 141 11.70 11.95 -9.47
N ASN A 142 12.72 12.55 -8.84
CA ASN A 142 12.82 14.01 -8.67
C ASN A 142 13.13 14.79 -9.97
N ASP A 143 13.30 14.09 -11.09
CA ASP A 143 13.48 14.65 -12.44
C ASP A 143 12.15 14.76 -13.23
N TYR A 144 11.00 14.54 -12.57
CA TYR A 144 9.64 14.68 -13.10
C TYR A 144 8.78 15.58 -12.21
#